data_AF-A0A2D5S6B0-F1
#
_entry.id   AF-A0A2D5S6B0-F1
#
_cell.length_a   1.000
_cell.length_b   1.000
_cell.length_c   1.000
_cell.angle_alpha   90.00
_cell.angle_beta   90.00
_cell.angle_gamma   90.00
#
_symmetry.space_group_name_H-M   'P 1'
#
loop_
_entity.id
_entity.type
_entity.pdbx_description
1 polymer ?
#
loop_
_entity_poly.entity_id
_entity_poly.type
_entity_poly.pdbx_seq_one_letter_code
_entity_poly.pdbx_strand_id
1 'polypeptide(L)'
;MGFLDRLNDLDRRWIFLMMGLAVAVPIIVIGITGKTLPELPTPLAKATFDQLDELEPGSKVLLSWDFDPASEGELGPMATSFIRQCAQKGHRMYFIALWPVGGQMIRSSTSRVIGKYYPDLEYGRDWVDL
;
A
#
# COMPACT_ATOMS: atom_id res chain seq x y z
N MET A 1 44.39 22.38 -10.75
CA MET A 1 43.60 21.13 -10.74
C MET A 1 42.14 21.50 -10.71
N GLY A 2 41.42 21.18 -11.77
CA GLY A 2 40.00 21.49 -11.89
C GLY A 2 39.16 20.65 -10.94
N PHE A 3 37.92 21.08 -10.70
CA PHE A 3 36.94 20.31 -9.93
C PHE A 3 36.69 18.91 -10.54
N LEU A 4 36.74 18.81 -11.87
CA LEU A 4 36.55 17.56 -12.61
C LEU A 4 37.69 16.55 -12.40
N ASP A 5 38.94 17.01 -12.29
CA ASP A 5 40.08 16.13 -12.03
C ASP A 5 39.97 15.47 -10.64
N ARG A 6 39.53 16.24 -9.64
CA ARG A 6 39.29 15.74 -8.27
C ARG A 6 38.14 14.75 -8.19
N LEU A 7 37.16 14.84 -9.10
CA LEU A 7 36.06 13.89 -9.18
C LEU A 7 36.51 12.56 -9.80
N ASN A 8 37.46 12.63 -10.74
CA ASN A 8 38.01 11.45 -11.42
C ASN A 8 38.95 10.65 -10.51
N ASP A 9 39.71 11.33 -9.64
CA ASP A 9 40.60 10.69 -8.67
C ASP A 9 39.89 10.25 -7.36
N LEU A 10 38.55 10.35 -7.30
CA LEU A 10 37.79 9.99 -6.10
C LEU A 10 37.78 8.47 -5.89
N ASP A 11 38.29 8.00 -4.75
CA ASP A 11 38.28 6.58 -4.40
C ASP A 11 36.84 6.04 -4.33
N ARG A 12 36.60 4.91 -5.01
CA ARG A 12 35.34 4.16 -5.03
C ARG A 12 34.72 3.94 -3.65
N ARG A 13 35.53 3.84 -2.59
CA ARG A 13 35.04 3.68 -1.20
C ARG A 13 34.15 4.85 -0.77
N TRP A 14 34.53 6.08 -1.12
CA TRP A 14 33.73 7.26 -0.83
C TRP A 14 32.46 7.32 -1.66
N ILE A 15 32.51 6.84 -2.91
CA ILE A 15 31.33 6.72 -3.76
C ILE A 15 30.32 5.76 -3.13
N PHE A 16 30.74 4.55 -2.74
CA PHE A 16 29.86 3.58 -2.08
C PHE A 16 29.35 4.07 -0.73
N LEU A 17 30.18 4.78 0.05
CA LEU A 17 29.73 5.39 1.30
C LEU A 17 28.66 6.45 1.06
N MET A 18 28.87 7.37 0.11
CA MET A 18 27.89 8.41 -0.24
C MET A 18 26.59 7.80 -0.78
N MET A 19 26.67 6.75 -1.59
CA MET A 19 25.49 6.03 -2.08
C MET A 19 24.73 5.36 -0.94
N GLY A 20 25.43 4.70 -0.02
CA GLY A 20 24.82 4.12 1.18
C GLY A 20 24.16 5.18 2.07
N LEU A 21 24.85 6.31 2.28
CA LEU A 21 24.31 7.44 3.04
C LEU A 21 23.08 8.06 2.35
N ALA A 22 23.09 8.17 1.02
CA ALA A 22 21.98 8.73 0.26
C ALA A 22 20.69 7.92 0.41
N VAL A 23 20.79 6.60 0.68
CA VAL A 23 19.63 5.73 0.97
C VAL A 23 19.32 5.67 2.46
N ALA A 24 20.35 5.51 3.30
CA ALA A 24 20.18 5.35 4.74
C ALA A 24 19.61 6.61 5.42
N VAL A 25 20.05 7.79 5.01
CA VAL A 25 19.62 9.05 5.63
C VAL A 25 18.11 9.26 5.46
N PRO A 26 17.51 9.21 4.25
CA PRO A 26 16.05 9.31 4.11
C PRO A 26 15.28 8.26 4.91
N ILE A 27 15.72 6.99 4.91
CA ILE A 27 15.05 5.91 5.65
C ILE A 27 15.05 6.20 7.16
N ILE A 28 16.20 6.58 7.72
CA ILE A 28 16.33 6.89 9.15
C ILE A 28 15.51 8.13 9.51
N VAL A 29 15.58 9.18 8.68
CA VAL A 29 14.82 10.43 8.91
C VAL A 29 13.31 10.17 8.85
N ILE A 30 12.81 9.43 7.87
CA ILE A 30 11.39 9.07 7.77
C ILE A 30 10.98 8.17 8.94
N GLY A 31 11.81 7.17 9.29
CA GLY A 31 11.54 6.25 10.40
C GLY A 31 11.49 6.91 11.77
N ILE A 32 12.34 7.91 12.04
CA ILE A 32 12.37 8.65 13.31
C ILE A 32 11.29 9.75 13.33
N THR A 33 11.16 10.51 12.25
CA THR A 33 10.29 11.70 12.23
C THR A 33 8.84 11.35 11.93
N GLY A 34 8.58 10.18 11.32
CA GLY A 34 7.27 9.78 10.81
C GLY A 34 6.75 10.66 9.67
N LYS A 35 7.56 11.64 9.22
CA LYS A 35 7.20 12.58 8.16
C LYS A 35 7.65 12.01 6.83
N THR A 36 6.68 11.57 6.04
CA THR A 36 6.88 11.25 4.63
C THR A 36 6.90 12.54 3.79
N LEU A 37 7.40 12.43 2.56
CA LEU A 37 7.22 13.52 1.59
C LEU A 37 5.71 13.75 1.39
N PRO A 38 5.26 15.01 1.27
CA PRO A 38 3.85 15.31 1.04
C PRO A 38 3.45 14.80 -0.35
N GLU A 39 2.87 13.60 -0.38
CA GLU A 39 2.21 13.04 -1.55
C GLU A 39 0.77 13.57 -1.60
N LEU A 40 0.46 14.35 -2.62
CA LEU A 40 -0.91 14.80 -2.84
C LEU A 40 -1.68 13.69 -3.57
N PRO A 41 -2.88 13.32 -3.11
CA PRO A 41 -3.68 12.32 -3.80
C PRO A 41 -4.03 12.82 -5.20
N THR A 42 -3.95 11.92 -6.18
CA THR A 42 -4.38 12.23 -7.54
C THR A 42 -5.91 12.45 -7.57
N PRO A 43 -6.44 13.21 -8.54
CA PRO A 43 -7.88 13.45 -8.64
C PRO A 43 -8.71 12.16 -8.68
N LEU A 44 -8.20 11.12 -9.36
CA LEU A 44 -8.87 9.82 -9.44
C LEU A 44 -8.86 9.09 -8.09
N ALA A 45 -7.71 9.04 -7.40
CA ALA A 45 -7.64 8.41 -6.08
C ALA A 45 -8.59 9.08 -5.08
N LYS A 46 -8.65 10.42 -5.10
CA LYS A 46 -9.57 11.19 -4.26
C LYS A 46 -11.03 10.90 -4.61
N ALA A 47 -11.38 10.92 -5.90
CA ALA A 47 -12.74 10.65 -6.34
C ALA A 47 -13.22 9.24 -5.94
N THR A 48 -12.35 8.23 -6.04
CA THR A 48 -12.70 6.87 -5.62
C THR A 48 -12.85 6.77 -4.10
N PHE A 49 -11.99 7.43 -3.34
CA PHE A 49 -12.10 7.51 -1.88
C PHE A 49 -13.42 8.16 -1.46
N ASP A 50 -13.74 9.32 -2.05
CA ASP A 50 -14.95 10.09 -1.74
C ASP A 50 -16.21 9.29 -2.09
N GLN A 51 -16.23 8.63 -3.27
CA GLN A 51 -17.34 7.75 -3.66
C GLN A 51 -17.58 6.60 -2.68
N LEU A 52 -16.50 5.96 -2.23
CA LEU A 52 -16.61 4.88 -1.24
C LEU A 52 -17.06 5.42 0.13
N ASP A 53 -16.72 6.67 0.47
CA ASP A 53 -17.12 7.31 1.73
C ASP A 53 -18.59 7.75 1.76
N GLU A 54 -19.13 8.15 0.61
CA GLU A 54 -20.51 8.61 0.41
C GLU A 54 -21.54 7.46 0.38
N LEU A 55 -21.10 6.21 0.18
CA LEU A 55 -22.01 5.06 0.17
C LEU A 55 -22.74 4.86 1.50
N GLU A 56 -23.99 4.41 1.40
CA GLU A 56 -24.78 4.06 2.58
C GLU A 56 -24.11 2.92 3.36
N PRO A 57 -24.08 2.97 4.71
CA PRO A 57 -23.56 1.87 5.53
C PRO A 57 -24.19 0.53 5.16
N GLY A 58 -23.39 -0.54 5.09
CA GLY A 58 -23.87 -1.85 4.66
C GLY A 58 -23.99 -2.05 3.14
N SER A 59 -23.63 -1.06 2.34
CA SER A 59 -23.49 -1.21 0.87
C SER A 59 -22.60 -2.40 0.49
N LYS A 60 -22.88 -3.00 -0.67
CA LYS A 60 -22.15 -4.14 -1.22
C LYS A 60 -21.08 -3.66 -2.19
N VAL A 61 -19.83 -3.99 -1.93
CA VAL A 61 -18.67 -3.55 -2.70
C VAL A 61 -17.96 -4.77 -3.27
N LEU A 62 -17.88 -4.84 -4.60
CA LEU A 62 -17.11 -5.85 -5.31
C LEU A 62 -15.70 -5.32 -5.56
N LEU A 63 -14.70 -6.08 -5.14
CA LEU A 63 -13.29 -5.72 -5.19
C LEU A 63 -12.52 -6.76 -6.00
N SER A 64 -11.88 -6.33 -7.09
CA SER A 64 -10.96 -7.17 -7.86
C SER A 64 -9.55 -7.08 -7.27
N TRP A 65 -8.96 -8.24 -7.02
CA TRP A 65 -7.61 -8.44 -6.49
C TRP A 65 -6.65 -8.95 -7.57
N ASP A 66 -6.71 -8.32 -8.74
CA ASP A 66 -5.97 -8.72 -9.94
C ASP A 66 -4.60 -8.04 -10.03
N PHE A 67 -3.71 -8.37 -9.08
CA PHE A 67 -2.31 -7.98 -9.12
C PHE A 67 -1.40 -9.11 -8.67
N ASP A 68 -0.13 -9.05 -9.06
CA ASP A 68 0.86 -10.08 -8.82
C ASP A 68 1.86 -9.66 -7.71
N PRO A 69 2.63 -10.60 -7.14
CA PRO A 69 3.60 -10.27 -6.10
C PRO A 69 4.66 -9.24 -6.52
N ALA A 70 4.98 -9.12 -7.81
CA ALA A 70 5.94 -8.12 -8.27
C ALA A 70 5.39 -6.69 -8.17
N SER A 71 4.07 -6.52 -8.28
CA SER A 71 3.37 -5.23 -8.14
C SER A 71 2.78 -5.00 -6.74
N GLU A 72 2.91 -5.97 -5.82
CA GLU A 72 2.38 -5.86 -4.44
C GLU A 72 2.96 -4.66 -3.67
N GLY A 73 4.21 -4.28 -3.95
CA GLY A 73 4.85 -3.12 -3.31
C GLY A 73 4.10 -1.81 -3.56
N GLU A 74 3.43 -1.69 -4.70
CA GLU A 74 2.69 -0.50 -5.11
C GLU A 74 1.18 -0.66 -4.84
N LEU A 75 0.62 -1.81 -5.23
CA LEU A 75 -0.83 -2.05 -5.20
C LEU A 75 -1.32 -2.62 -3.87
N GLY A 76 -0.47 -3.32 -3.12
CA GLY A 76 -0.81 -3.90 -1.82
C GLY A 76 -1.27 -2.85 -0.79
N PRO A 77 -0.54 -1.74 -0.59
CA PRO A 77 -0.97 -0.65 0.30
C PRO A 77 -2.34 -0.06 -0.11
N MET A 78 -2.56 0.13 -1.41
CA MET A 78 -3.85 0.61 -1.94
C MET A 78 -4.98 -0.38 -1.60
N ALA A 79 -4.77 -1.66 -1.89
CA ALA A 79 -5.76 -2.71 -1.65
C ALA A 79 -6.10 -2.83 -0.15
N THR A 80 -5.11 -2.79 0.74
CA THR A 80 -5.35 -2.80 2.20
C THR A 80 -6.09 -1.56 2.70
N SER A 81 -5.87 -0.40 2.07
CA SER A 81 -6.58 0.84 2.40
C SER A 81 -8.06 0.76 2.01
N PHE A 82 -8.38 0.14 0.88
CA PHE A 82 -9.77 -0.15 0.48
C PHE A 82 -10.50 -1.04 1.48
N ILE A 83 -9.87 -2.15 1.91
CA ILE A 83 -10.46 -3.03 2.92
C ILE A 83 -10.74 -2.25 4.19
N ARG A 84 -9.77 -1.42 4.63
CA ARG A 84 -9.92 -0.62 5.85
C ARG A 84 -11.09 0.35 5.74
N GLN A 85 -11.22 1.08 4.64
CA GLN A 85 -12.32 2.03 4.45
C GLN A 85 -13.68 1.31 4.43
N CYS A 86 -13.79 0.21 3.68
CA CYS A 86 -14.99 -0.63 3.66
C CYS A 86 -15.36 -1.15 5.05
N ALA A 87 -14.38 -1.68 5.79
CA ALA A 87 -14.57 -2.19 7.13
C ALA A 87 -15.01 -1.11 8.13
N GLN A 88 -14.41 0.09 8.06
CA GLN A 88 -14.78 1.23 8.92
C GLN A 88 -16.23 1.67 8.73
N LYS A 89 -16.73 1.61 7.49
CA LYS A 89 -18.11 1.99 7.13
C LYS A 89 -19.11 0.83 7.25
N GLY A 90 -18.64 -0.37 7.59
CA GLY A 90 -19.48 -1.57 7.68
C GLY A 90 -20.03 -2.04 6.33
N HIS A 91 -19.33 -1.77 5.23
CA HIS A 91 -19.70 -2.28 3.91
C HIS A 91 -19.43 -3.78 3.79
N ARG A 92 -20.25 -4.46 2.99
CA ARG A 92 -20.06 -5.88 2.67
C ARG A 92 -19.11 -6.02 1.50
N MET A 93 -18.04 -6.78 1.69
CA MET A 93 -16.94 -6.89 0.72
C MET A 93 -16.98 -8.22 -0.02
N TYR A 94 -16.94 -8.18 -1.34
CA TYR A 94 -16.86 -9.36 -2.19
C TYR A 94 -15.54 -9.30 -2.94
N PHE A 95 -14.62 -10.22 -2.66
CA PHE A 95 -13.34 -10.25 -3.33
C PHE A 95 -13.36 -11.24 -4.48
N ILE A 96 -12.84 -10.82 -5.63
CA ILE A 96 -12.63 -11.69 -6.80
C ILE A 96 -11.17 -11.60 -7.22
N ALA A 97 -10.63 -12.70 -7.74
CA ALA A 97 -9.37 -12.67 -8.44
C ALA A 97 -9.39 -13.64 -9.62
N LEU A 98 -8.93 -13.16 -10.77
CA LEU A 98 -8.74 -13.95 -11.99
C LEU A 98 -7.40 -14.69 -11.97
N TRP A 99 -6.44 -14.21 -11.17
CA TRP A 99 -5.11 -14.80 -11.06
C TRP A 99 -5.07 -15.92 -10.03
N PRO A 100 -4.36 -17.04 -10.27
CA PRO A 100 -4.27 -18.16 -9.33
C PRO A 100 -3.73 -17.76 -7.94
N VAL A 101 -2.87 -16.75 -7.89
CA VAL A 101 -2.28 -16.23 -6.65
C VAL A 101 -3.22 -15.30 -5.88
N GLY A 102 -4.25 -14.77 -6.53
CA GLY A 102 -5.09 -13.72 -5.96
C GLY A 102 -5.85 -14.16 -4.72
N GLY A 103 -6.33 -15.40 -4.66
CA GLY A 103 -6.98 -15.94 -3.45
C GLY A 103 -6.07 -15.92 -2.21
N GLN A 104 -4.78 -16.23 -2.36
CA GLN A 104 -3.81 -16.12 -1.25
C GLN A 104 -3.57 -14.66 -0.87
N MET A 105 -3.52 -13.76 -1.86
CA MET A 105 -3.31 -12.33 -1.63
C MET A 105 -4.50 -11.69 -0.93
N ILE A 106 -5.73 -12.03 -1.32
CA ILE A 106 -6.96 -11.63 -0.63
C ILE A 106 -6.88 -12.04 0.84
N ARG A 107 -6.58 -13.32 1.12
CA ARG A 107 -6.47 -13.83 2.50
C ARG A 107 -5.37 -13.15 3.30
N SER A 108 -4.23 -12.84 2.68
CA SER A 108 -3.15 -12.07 3.31
C SER A 108 -3.61 -10.65 3.67
N SER A 109 -4.28 -9.95 2.74
CA SER A 109 -4.79 -8.60 2.96
C SER A 109 -5.91 -8.55 4.00
N THR A 110 -6.89 -9.46 3.93
CA THR A 110 -8.00 -9.51 4.89
C THR A 110 -7.53 -9.93 6.28
N SER A 111 -6.62 -10.89 6.41
CA SER A 111 -6.03 -11.26 7.71
C SER A 111 -5.29 -10.08 8.35
N ARG A 112 -4.58 -9.28 7.55
CA ARG A 112 -3.81 -8.11 8.02
C ARG A 112 -4.68 -6.96 8.48
N VAL A 113 -5.82 -6.74 7.80
CA VAL A 113 -6.71 -5.61 8.07
C VAL A 113 -7.88 -6.03 8.95
N ILE A 114 -8.73 -6.94 8.47
CA ILE A 114 -9.92 -7.40 9.17
C ILE A 114 -9.52 -8.17 10.42
N GLY A 115 -8.67 -9.18 10.28
CA GLY A 115 -8.26 -10.04 11.40
C GLY A 115 -7.57 -9.28 12.55
N LYS A 116 -6.93 -8.15 12.25
CA LYS A 116 -6.19 -7.35 13.25
C LYS A 116 -7.00 -6.19 13.82
N TYR A 117 -7.82 -5.52 13.00
CA TYR A 117 -8.45 -4.25 13.37
C TYR A 117 -9.98 -4.30 13.41
N TYR A 118 -10.60 -5.30 12.78
CA TYR A 118 -12.06 -5.46 12.67
C TYR A 118 -12.47 -6.92 12.92
N PRO A 119 -12.15 -7.49 14.10
CA PRO A 119 -12.43 -8.90 14.40
C PRO A 119 -13.93 -9.24 14.40
N ASP A 120 -14.79 -8.23 14.49
CA ASP A 120 -16.25 -8.39 14.51
C ASP A 120 -16.83 -8.68 13.12
N LEU A 121 -16.06 -8.50 12.02
CA LEU A 121 -16.53 -8.80 10.66
C LEU A 121 -16.45 -10.30 10.36
N GLU A 122 -17.59 -10.91 10.07
CA GLU A 122 -17.73 -12.35 9.90
C GLU A 122 -17.56 -12.77 8.44
N TYR A 123 -16.69 -13.77 8.20
CA TYR A 123 -16.57 -14.40 6.89
C TYR A 123 -17.89 -15.10 6.49
N GLY A 124 -18.33 -14.91 5.24
CA GLY A 124 -19.61 -15.43 4.74
C GLY A 124 -20.80 -14.51 5.00
N ARG A 125 -20.66 -13.50 5.86
CA ARG A 125 -21.71 -12.51 6.17
C ARG A 125 -21.33 -11.11 5.70
N ASP A 126 -20.16 -10.65 6.14
CA ASP A 126 -19.66 -9.30 5.91
C ASP A 126 -18.59 -9.27 4.82
N TRP A 127 -17.88 -10.38 4.62
CA TRP A 127 -16.95 -10.52 3.50
C TRP A 127 -16.80 -11.95 3.00
N VAL A 128 -16.46 -12.10 1.71
CA VAL A 128 -16.21 -13.40 1.06
C VAL A 128 -15.09 -13.30 0.02
N ASP A 129 -14.29 -14.35 -0.12
CA ASP A 129 -13.35 -14.54 -1.23
C ASP A 129 -13.92 -15.54 -2.25
N LEU A 130 -14.10 -15.09 -3.49
CA LEU A 130 -14.69 -15.84 -4.62
C LEU A 130 -13.63 -16.30 -5.61
#